data_AF-A0A3D5J4I1-F1
#
_entry.id   AF-A0A3D5J4I1-F1
#
_cell.length_a   1.000
_cell.length_b   1.000
_cell.length_c   1.000
_cell.angle_alpha   90.00
_cell.angle_beta   90.00
_cell.angle_gamma   90.00
#
_symmetry.space_group_name_H-M   'P 1'
#
loop_
_entity.id
_entity.type
_entity.pdbx_description
1 polymer ?
#
loop_
_entity_poly.entity_id
_entity_poly.type
_entity_poly.pdbx_seq_one_letter_code
_entity_poly.pdbx_strand_id
1 'polypeptide(L)' 'MFHKEGYKIMAITAVSLLVINIGSYSLINQYWVKFAILLASIVLFILIVQFFRNPSR' A
#
# COMPACT_ATOMS: atom_id res chain seq x y z
N MET A 1 -15.35 11.92 3.11
CA MET A 1 -16.02 10.63 2.91
C MET A 1 -15.44 9.99 1.66
N PHE A 2 -14.78 8.84 1.76
CA PHE A 2 -14.24 8.17 0.57
C PHE A 2 -15.39 7.74 -0.35
N HIS A 3 -15.15 7.74 -1.66
CA HIS A 3 -16.08 7.12 -2.59
C HIS A 3 -16.31 5.66 -2.15
N LYS A 4 -17.57 5.18 -2.16
CA LYS A 4 -17.88 3.78 -1.84
C LYS A 4 -17.06 2.80 -2.69
N GLU A 5 -16.75 3.19 -3.93
CA GLU A 5 -15.86 2.46 -4.84
C GLU A 5 -14.39 2.52 -4.42
N GLY A 6 -13.95 3.65 -3.87
CA GLY A 6 -12.58 3.84 -3.36
C GLY A 6 -12.25 2.90 -2.20
N TYR A 7 -13.21 2.54 -1.35
CA TYR A 7 -13.00 1.55 -0.29
C TYR A 7 -12.61 0.18 -0.82
N LYS A 8 -13.24 -0.29 -1.91
CA LYS A 8 -12.92 -1.57 -2.53
C LYS A 8 -11.49 -1.57 -3.08
N ILE A 9 -11.09 -0.48 -3.73
CA ILE A 9 -9.75 -0.34 -4.30
C ILE A 9 -8.71 -0.26 -3.19
N MET A 10 -8.92 0.57 -2.16
CA MET A 10 -8.02 0.66 -1.01
C MET A 10 -7.82 -0.70 -0.31
N ALA A 11 -8.89 -1.47 -0.13
CA ALA A 11 -8.81 -2.80 0.49
C ALA A 11 -8.00 -3.78 -0.36
N ILE A 12 -8.24 -3.83 -1.67
CA ILE A 12 -7.47 -4.70 -2.58
C ILE A 12 -5.99 -4.28 -2.58
N THR A 13 -5.71 -2.98 -2.69
CA THR A 13 -4.34 -2.45 -2.62
C THR A 13 -3.64 -2.82 -1.30
N ALA A 14 -4.31 -2.68 -0.16
CA ALA A 14 -3.74 -3.03 1.14
C ALA A 14 -3.35 -4.51 1.20
N VAL A 15 -4.23 -5.40 0.73
CA VAL A 15 -3.96 -6.85 0.69
C VAL A 15 -2.81 -7.16 -0.27
N SER A 16 -2.78 -6.56 -1.45
CA SER A 16 -1.68 -6.76 -2.41
C SER A 16 -0.33 -6.29 -1.84
N LEU A 17 -0.28 -5.14 -1.18
CA LEU A 17 0.94 -4.64 -0.54
C LEU A 17 1.37 -5.53 0.62
N LEU A 18 0.44 -6.10 1.38
CA LEU A 18 0.74 -7.09 2.42
C LEU A 18 1.40 -8.33 1.83
N VAL A 19 0.85 -8.90 0.76
CA VAL A 19 1.43 -10.06 0.08
C VAL A 19 2.84 -9.76 -0.45
N ILE A 20 3.06 -8.58 -1.04
CA ILE A 20 4.39 -8.14 -1.51
C ILE A 20 5.38 -8.06 -0.35
N ASN A 21 4.99 -7.47 0.78
CA ASN A 21 5.87 -7.34 1.94
C ASN A 21 6.21 -8.70 2.55
N ILE A 22 5.22 -9.60 2.70
CA ILE A 22 5.44 -10.96 3.19
C ILE A 22 6.36 -11.72 2.22
N GLY A 23 6.09 -11.67 0.92
CA GLY A 23 6.93 -12.29 -0.10
C GLY A 23 8.37 -11.74 -0.07
N SER A 24 8.54 -10.43 0.12
CA SER A 24 9.87 -9.81 0.25
C SER A 24 10.66 -10.36 1.44
N TYR A 25 9.98 -10.70 2.53
CA TYR A 25 10.64 -11.25 3.72
C TYR A 25 11.22 -12.63 3.48
N SER A 26 10.56 -13.45 2.65
CA SER A 26 10.98 -14.82 2.31
C SER A 26 11.93 -14.88 1.13
N LEU A 27 11.79 -14.00 0.13
CA LEU A 27 12.51 -14.09 -1.15
C LEU A 27 13.80 -13.26 -1.19
N ILE A 28 13.93 -12.26 -0.32
CA ILE A 28 15.06 -11.34 -0.31
C ILE A 28 15.86 -11.59 0.96
N ASN A 29 17.19 -11.64 0.88
CA ASN A 29 18.02 -11.80 2.08
C ASN A 29 18.49 -10.43 2.62
N GLN A 30 18.72 -9.47 1.73
CA GLN A 30 19.26 -8.16 2.09
C GLN A 30 18.26 -7.32 2.89
N TYR A 31 18.61 -6.96 4.13
CA TYR A 31 17.70 -6.27 5.06
C TYR A 31 17.30 -4.86 4.59
N TRP A 32 18.25 -4.07 4.05
CA TRP A 32 17.95 -2.73 3.54
C TRP A 32 16.93 -2.75 2.40
N VAL A 33 16.95 -3.81 1.58
CA VAL A 33 16.01 -3.95 0.46
C VAL A 33 14.60 -4.25 0.98
N LYS A 34 14.46 -5.12 1.99
CA LYS A 34 13.17 -5.34 2.68
C LYS A 34 12.63 -4.04 3.27
N PHE A 35 13.49 -3.26 3.92
CA PHE A 35 13.11 -1.99 4.50
C PHE A 35 12.68 -0.96 3.44
N ALA A 36 13.40 -0.89 2.30
CA ALA A 36 13.02 -0.04 1.19
C ALA A 36 11.67 -0.45 0.57
N ILE A 37 11.40 -1.75 0.42
CA ILE A 37 10.11 -2.27 -0.07
C ILE A 37 8.98 -1.90 0.89
N LEU A 38 9.20 -2.04 2.20
CA LEU A 38 8.22 -1.65 3.22
C LEU A 38 7.93 -0.14 3.15
N LEU A 39 8.96 0.69 3.11
CA LEU A 39 8.82 2.14 3.02
C LEU A 39 8.08 2.56 1.74
N ALA A 40 8.47 2.00 0.59
CA ALA A 40 7.81 2.24 -0.69
C ALA A 40 6.35 1.81 -0.66
N SER A 41 6.03 0.68 -0.03
CA SER A 41 4.65 0.19 0.12
C SER A 41 3.79 1.14 0.94
N ILE A 42 4.32 1.67 2.04
CA ILE A 42 3.61 2.66 2.88
C ILE A 42 3.35 3.93 2.09
N VAL A 43 4.37 4.46 1.40
CA VAL A 43 4.23 5.68 0.58
C VAL A 43 3.18 5.48 -0.52
N LEU A 44 3.25 4.37 -1.25
CA LEU A 44 2.26 4.02 -2.28
C LEU A 44 0.84 3.92 -1.71
N PHE A 45 0.68 3.25 -0.57
CA PHE A 45 -0.62 3.13 0.07
C PHE A 45 -1.19 4.50 0.44
N ILE A 46 -0.37 5.37 1.02
CA ILE A 46 -0.78 6.74 1.37
C ILE A 46 -1.21 7.51 0.13
N LEU A 47 -0.45 7.45 -0.98
CA LEU A 47 -0.80 8.13 -2.22
C LEU A 47 -2.14 7.62 -2.77
N ILE A 48 -2.37 6.32 -2.77
CA ILE A 48 -3.62 5.71 -3.23
C ILE A 48 -4.79 6.15 -2.34
N VAL A 49 -4.63 6.13 -1.03
CA VAL A 49 -5.63 6.64 -0.08
C VAL A 49 -5.90 8.13 -0.34
N GLN A 50 -4.89 8.93 -0.65
CA GLN A 50 -5.06 10.35 -0.98
C GLN A 50 -5.88 10.57 -2.25
N PHE A 51 -5.73 9.74 -3.29
CA PHE A 51 -6.54 9.82 -4.51
C PHE A 51 -8.03 9.56 -4.25
N PHE A 52 -8.35 8.60 -3.39
CA PHE A 52 -9.74 8.26 -3.06
C PHE A 52 -10.34 9.14 -1.97
N ARG A 53 -9.50 9.94 -1.29
CA ARG A 53 -9.96 10.92 -0.32
C ARG A 53 -10.70 12.01 -1.08
N ASN A 54 -12.00 12.10 -0.86
CA ASN A 54 -12.82 13.17 -1.43
C ASN A 54 -12.21 14.53 -1.05
N PRO A 55 -11.80 15.37 -2.02
CA PRO A 55 -11.43 16.74 -1.70
C PRO A 55 -12.70 17.38 -1.17
N SER A 56 -12.68 17.74 0.11
CA SER A 56 -13.77 18.52 0.68
C SER A 56 -13.86 19.79 -0.17
N ARG A 57 -14.99 19.98 -0.84
CA ARG A 57 -15.62 21.27 -0.69
C ARG A 57 -16.03 21.42 0.77
#